data_AF-A0A4P6HKQ7-F1
#
_entry.id   AF-A0A4P6HKQ7-F1
#
_cell.length_a   1.000
_cell.length_b   1.000
_cell.length_c   1.000
_cell.angle_alpha   90.00
_cell.angle_beta   90.00
_cell.angle_gamma   90.00
#
_symmetry.space_group_name_H-M   'P 1'
#
loop_
_entity.id
_entity.type
_entity.pdbx_description
1 polymer ?
#
loop_
_entity_poly.entity_id
_entity_poly.type
_entity_poly.pdbx_seq_one_letter_code
_entity_poly.pdbx_strand_id
1 'polypeptide(L)'
;MGKWFGTMVLALLFTALGGAVALAGPPVSAVSASSDADKPAAGRPHPAATEAEKTLDKLLRLSEKRAGLVDALLGRPGGGKGDAALARELTTARLRHDLAELERKAVRDNCKGRYIPGELCGLDYNPLTCAQDESDAPYSYRTTAATPDRADIVYSWPGAANPSASFIMVREGEAWKLDAVRCLP
;
A
#
# COMPACT_ATOMS: atom_id res chain seq x y z
N MET A 1 12.20 -55.91 -31.46
CA MET A 1 11.71 -56.31 -32.80
C MET A 1 10.48 -55.45 -33.08
N GLY A 2 10.33 -54.64 -34.12
CA GLY A 2 11.15 -54.33 -35.29
C GLY A 2 10.82 -52.91 -35.78
N LYS A 3 11.76 -52.36 -36.56
CA LYS A 3 11.69 -51.06 -37.26
C LYS A 3 10.76 -51.15 -38.47
N TRP A 4 9.94 -50.13 -38.77
CA TRP A 4 9.50 -49.85 -40.15
C TRP A 4 9.56 -48.35 -40.45
N PHE A 5 10.20 -48.08 -41.59
CA PHE A 5 10.45 -46.80 -42.24
C PHE A 5 9.18 -46.26 -42.92
N GLY A 6 9.15 -44.95 -43.17
CA GLY A 6 8.13 -44.33 -44.02
C GLY A 6 8.43 -42.89 -44.37
N THR A 7 9.46 -42.67 -45.19
CA THR A 7 9.72 -41.39 -45.87
C THR A 7 8.70 -41.22 -46.99
N MET A 8 7.99 -40.09 -47.05
CA MET A 8 7.37 -39.66 -48.31
C MET A 8 7.47 -38.14 -48.45
N VAL A 9 8.21 -37.74 -49.48
CA VAL A 9 8.34 -36.38 -50.00
C VAL A 9 7.12 -36.08 -50.85
N LEU A 10 6.49 -34.92 -50.67
CA LEU A 10 5.83 -34.25 -51.79
C LEU A 10 5.89 -32.73 -51.62
N ALA A 11 6.65 -32.13 -52.52
CA ALA A 11 6.73 -30.69 -52.73
C ALA A 11 5.47 -30.20 -53.46
N LEU A 12 4.91 -29.08 -53.01
CA LEU A 12 4.06 -28.23 -53.83
C LEU A 12 4.48 -26.78 -53.63
N LEU A 13 5.15 -26.26 -54.67
CA LEU A 13 5.28 -24.83 -54.93
C LEU A 13 3.90 -24.26 -55.21
N PHE A 14 3.53 -23.20 -54.49
CA PHE A 14 2.66 -22.16 -55.03
C PHE A 14 3.29 -20.80 -54.75
N THR A 15 3.83 -20.23 -55.82
CA THR A 15 4.11 -18.81 -55.98
C THR A 15 2.80 -18.02 -55.90
N ALA A 16 2.71 -17.06 -54.98
CA ALA A 16 1.75 -15.97 -55.08
C ALA A 16 2.50 -14.64 -54.87
N LEU A 17 2.78 -13.98 -56.00
CA LEU A 17 2.99 -12.53 -56.07
C LEU A 17 1.77 -11.85 -55.44
N GLY A 18 2.00 -10.96 -54.48
CA GLY A 18 0.93 -10.20 -53.82
C GLY A 18 1.42 -8.83 -53.36
N GLY A 19 1.36 -7.86 -54.28
CA GLY A 19 1.13 -6.43 -54.08
C GLY A 19 1.64 -5.74 -52.81
N ALA A 20 2.67 -4.89 -52.99
CA ALA A 20 2.91 -3.77 -52.11
C ALA A 20 1.73 -2.78 -52.17
N VAL A 21 1.11 -2.51 -51.01
CA VAL A 21 0.32 -1.30 -50.80
C VAL A 21 0.94 -0.56 -49.62
N ALA A 22 1.85 0.36 -49.93
CA ALA A 22 2.34 1.35 -49.00
C ALA A 22 1.23 2.38 -48.76
N LEU A 23 0.39 2.16 -47.75
CA LEU A 23 -0.46 3.20 -47.19
C LEU A 23 0.42 4.12 -46.34
N ALA A 24 1.01 5.12 -47.01
CA ALA A 24 1.51 6.32 -46.37
C ALA A 24 0.32 7.11 -45.80
N GLY A 25 -0.13 6.71 -44.61
CA GLY A 25 -1.04 7.52 -43.80
C GLY A 25 -0.33 8.80 -43.32
N PRO A 26 -1.06 9.92 -43.17
CA PRO A 26 -0.48 11.13 -42.59
C PRO A 26 0.04 10.84 -41.17
N PRO A 27 1.09 11.54 -40.71
CA PRO A 27 1.67 11.32 -39.40
C PRO A 27 0.59 11.60 -38.36
N VAL A 28 0.04 10.53 -37.78
CA VAL A 28 -0.70 10.64 -36.54
C VAL A 28 0.33 11.16 -35.56
N SER A 29 0.19 12.42 -35.17
CA SER A 29 0.91 12.99 -34.04
C SER A 29 0.69 12.04 -32.88
N ALA A 30 1.66 11.15 -32.65
CA ALA A 30 1.79 10.40 -31.43
C ALA A 30 2.08 11.48 -30.39
N VAL A 31 1.00 12.03 -29.84
CA VAL A 31 1.04 12.74 -28.57
C VAL A 31 1.56 11.67 -27.63
N SER A 32 2.88 11.70 -27.44
CA SER A 32 3.52 11.01 -26.35
C SER A 32 2.89 11.62 -25.12
N ALA A 33 1.82 11.00 -24.65
CA ALA A 33 1.37 11.08 -23.28
C ALA A 33 2.53 10.49 -22.48
N SER A 34 3.55 11.33 -22.29
CA SER A 34 4.51 11.16 -21.23
C SER A 34 3.65 11.24 -19.99
N SER A 35 3.32 10.08 -19.46
CA SER A 35 2.63 9.95 -18.18
C SER A 35 3.53 10.55 -17.12
N ASP A 36 3.47 11.87 -16.96
CA ASP A 36 3.98 12.62 -15.81
C ASP A 36 3.15 12.33 -14.54
N ALA A 37 2.47 11.18 -14.48
CA ALA A 37 1.64 10.75 -13.36
C ALA A 37 2.45 10.22 -12.17
N ASP A 38 3.77 10.04 -12.32
CA ASP A 38 4.61 9.40 -11.30
C ASP A 38 5.67 10.31 -10.65
N LYS A 39 5.65 11.62 -10.92
CA LYS A 39 6.49 12.55 -10.14
C LYS A 39 5.65 13.19 -9.04
N PRO A 40 5.84 12.84 -7.76
CA PRO A 40 5.11 13.49 -6.69
C PRO A 40 5.51 14.96 -6.69
N ALA A 41 4.52 15.84 -6.87
CA ALA A 41 4.73 17.24 -6.60
C ALA A 41 5.18 17.34 -5.14
N ALA A 42 6.37 17.90 -4.90
CA ALA A 42 6.72 18.46 -3.61
C ALA A 42 5.70 19.58 -3.34
N GLY A 43 4.53 19.20 -2.83
CA GLY A 43 3.32 20.00 -2.83
C GLY A 43 3.01 20.61 -1.47
N ARG A 44 1.95 21.43 -1.42
CA ARG A 44 1.31 21.79 -0.15
C ARG A 44 0.49 20.60 0.36
N PRO A 45 0.24 20.46 1.67
CA PRO A 45 -0.70 19.46 2.16
C PRO A 45 -2.05 19.54 1.45
N HIS A 46 -2.62 18.39 1.09
CA HIS A 46 -3.87 18.27 0.33
C HIS A 46 -4.68 17.04 0.79
N PRO A 47 -5.97 16.93 0.44
CA PRO A 47 -6.69 15.66 0.58
C PRO A 47 -5.99 14.52 -0.17
N ALA A 48 -6.24 13.26 0.21
CA ALA A 48 -5.64 12.11 -0.44
C ALA A 48 -5.95 12.10 -1.95
N ALA A 49 -4.90 12.12 -2.79
CA ALA A 49 -5.04 12.30 -4.23
C ALA A 49 -4.49 11.11 -5.03
N THR A 50 -3.32 10.60 -4.65
CA THR A 50 -2.73 9.42 -5.31
C THR A 50 -3.35 8.13 -4.80
N GLU A 51 -3.22 7.03 -5.55
CA GLU A 51 -3.74 5.72 -5.10
C GLU A 51 -3.08 5.22 -3.81
N ALA A 52 -1.79 5.55 -3.61
CA ALA A 52 -1.08 5.28 -2.36
C ALA A 52 -1.68 6.08 -1.20
N GLU A 53 -1.92 7.39 -1.39
CA GLU A 53 -2.54 8.26 -0.38
C GLU A 53 -3.98 7.86 -0.07
N LYS A 54 -4.79 7.52 -1.08
CA LYS A 54 -6.18 7.05 -0.87
C LYS A 54 -6.22 5.74 -0.10
N THR A 55 -5.28 4.83 -0.40
CA THR A 55 -5.16 3.57 0.33
C THR A 55 -4.74 3.80 1.77
N LEU A 56 -3.79 4.71 1.99
CA LEU A 56 -3.38 5.14 3.32
C LEU A 56 -4.57 5.76 4.08
N ASP A 57 -5.29 6.71 3.48
CA ASP A 57 -6.45 7.35 4.10
C ASP A 57 -7.52 6.31 4.49
N LYS A 58 -7.87 5.40 3.57
CA LYS A 58 -8.78 4.28 3.87
C LYS A 58 -8.32 3.50 5.10
N LEU A 59 -7.04 3.14 5.19
CA LEU A 59 -6.49 2.40 6.33
C LEU A 59 -6.59 3.21 7.62
N LEU A 60 -6.17 4.48 7.62
CA LEU A 60 -6.24 5.36 8.80
C LEU A 60 -7.69 5.49 9.28
N ARG A 61 -8.63 5.76 8.38
CA ARG A 61 -10.07 5.85 8.70
C ARG A 61 -10.67 4.56 9.24
N LEU A 62 -10.26 3.41 8.69
CA LEU A 62 -10.70 2.13 9.20
C LEU A 62 -10.12 1.86 10.60
N SER A 63 -8.88 2.29 10.86
CA SER A 63 -8.21 2.05 12.15
C SER A 63 -8.86 2.83 13.30
N GLU A 64 -9.40 4.03 13.04
CA GLU A 64 -10.19 4.79 14.00
C GLU A 64 -11.48 4.05 14.36
N LYS A 65 -12.25 3.63 13.34
CA LYS A 65 -13.61 3.10 13.53
C LYS A 65 -13.67 1.64 13.91
N ARG A 66 -12.59 0.88 13.72
CA ARG A 66 -12.53 -0.57 13.94
C ARG A 66 -11.40 -0.92 14.88
N ALA A 67 -11.66 -0.85 16.18
CA ALA A 67 -10.70 -1.25 17.21
C ALA A 67 -10.08 -2.64 16.95
N GLY A 68 -10.88 -3.60 16.49
CA GLY A 68 -10.40 -4.95 16.13
C GLY A 68 -9.35 -4.98 15.02
N LEU A 69 -9.30 -3.98 14.12
CA LEU A 69 -8.23 -3.83 13.13
C LEU A 69 -6.93 -3.45 13.80
N VAL A 70 -6.95 -2.48 14.71
CA VAL A 70 -5.77 -2.08 15.48
C VAL A 70 -5.27 -3.26 16.33
N ASP A 71 -6.18 -3.96 17.01
CA ASP A 71 -5.83 -5.16 17.77
C ASP A 71 -5.16 -6.23 16.90
N ALA A 72 -5.68 -6.47 15.70
CA ALA A 72 -5.09 -7.41 14.76
C ALA A 72 -3.68 -7.00 14.29
N LEU A 73 -3.42 -5.69 14.12
CA LEU A 73 -2.10 -5.17 13.77
C LEU A 73 -1.11 -5.28 14.93
N LEU A 74 -1.58 -5.07 16.16
CA LEU A 74 -0.77 -5.15 17.38
C LEU A 74 -0.59 -6.59 17.89
N GLY A 75 -1.27 -7.57 17.29
CA GLY A 75 -1.27 -8.96 17.75
C GLY A 75 -1.98 -9.14 19.10
N ARG A 76 -2.93 -8.26 19.42
CA ARG A 76 -3.77 -8.32 20.62
C ARG A 76 -4.90 -9.34 20.47
N PRO A 77 -5.36 -9.96 21.56
CA PRO A 77 -6.64 -10.63 21.58
C PRO A 77 -7.76 -9.57 21.45
N GLY A 78 -8.54 -9.61 20.37
CA GLY A 78 -9.65 -8.65 20.15
C GLY A 78 -10.11 -8.55 18.70
N GLY A 79 -9.19 -8.72 17.74
CA GLY A 79 -9.51 -8.70 16.31
C GLY A 79 -10.21 -9.96 15.81
N GLY A 80 -11.28 -9.80 15.02
CA GLY A 80 -11.95 -10.92 14.35
C GLY A 80 -11.20 -11.39 13.09
N LYS A 81 -11.64 -12.51 12.50
CA LYS A 81 -11.07 -13.03 11.23
C LYS A 81 -11.09 -11.99 10.11
N GLY A 82 -12.14 -11.16 10.07
CA GLY A 82 -12.28 -10.07 9.09
C GLY A 82 -11.28 -8.94 9.30
N ASP A 83 -11.01 -8.55 10.55
CA ASP A 83 -10.01 -7.52 10.87
C ASP A 83 -8.60 -7.99 10.53
N ALA A 84 -8.28 -9.25 10.86
CA ALA A 84 -7.02 -9.85 10.48
C ALA A 84 -6.84 -9.96 8.96
N ALA A 85 -7.93 -10.19 8.21
CA ALA A 85 -7.90 -10.19 6.75
C ALA A 85 -7.64 -8.78 6.19
N LEU A 86 -8.33 -7.76 6.71
CA LEU A 86 -8.09 -6.35 6.34
C LEU A 86 -6.67 -5.89 6.69
N ALA A 87 -6.15 -6.28 7.86
CA ALA A 87 -4.76 -6.04 8.21
C ALA A 87 -3.82 -6.65 7.16
N ARG A 88 -4.08 -7.89 6.72
CA ARG A 88 -3.31 -8.57 5.65
C ARG A 88 -3.39 -7.89 4.29
N GLU A 89 -4.57 -7.37 3.95
CA GLU A 89 -4.83 -6.67 2.70
C GLU A 89 -4.09 -5.33 2.63
N LEU A 90 -4.14 -4.53 3.70
CA LEU A 90 -3.73 -3.12 3.68
C LEU A 90 -2.31 -2.88 4.21
N THR A 91 -1.68 -3.88 4.84
CA THR A 91 -0.34 -3.73 5.43
C THR A 91 0.60 -4.85 5.01
N THR A 92 1.90 -4.58 5.00
CA THR A 92 2.91 -5.62 4.77
C THR A 92 3.03 -6.54 5.98
N ALA A 93 3.57 -7.75 5.79
CA ALA A 93 3.84 -8.65 6.91
C ALA A 93 4.87 -8.07 7.88
N ARG A 94 5.84 -7.30 7.36
CA ARG A 94 6.86 -6.61 8.12
C ARG A 94 6.24 -5.58 9.06
N LEU A 95 5.38 -4.68 8.58
CA LEU A 95 4.75 -3.69 9.44
C LEU A 95 3.99 -4.33 10.61
N ARG A 96 3.20 -5.38 10.33
CA ARG A 96 2.46 -6.09 11.38
C ARG A 96 3.37 -6.70 12.43
N HIS A 97 4.49 -7.27 11.99
CA HIS A 97 5.49 -7.77 12.92
C HIS A 97 6.02 -6.65 13.82
N ASP A 98 6.45 -5.53 13.23
CA ASP A 98 7.04 -4.40 13.94
C ASP A 98 6.04 -3.75 14.93
N LEU A 99 4.78 -3.60 14.53
CA LEU A 99 3.72 -3.09 15.41
C LEU A 99 3.41 -4.06 16.57
N ALA A 100 3.39 -5.37 16.32
CA ALA A 100 3.22 -6.35 17.37
C ALA A 100 4.45 -6.40 18.32
N GLU A 101 5.66 -6.14 17.82
CA GLU A 101 6.86 -6.01 18.65
C GLU A 101 6.75 -4.79 19.58
N LEU A 102 6.32 -3.65 19.02
CA LEU A 102 6.10 -2.41 19.74
C LEU A 102 5.08 -2.61 20.87
N GLU A 103 3.98 -3.29 20.59
CA GLU A 103 2.98 -3.66 21.59
C GLU A 103 3.57 -4.55 22.68
N ARG A 104 4.25 -5.64 22.30
CA ARG A 104 4.89 -6.53 23.28
C ARG A 104 5.88 -5.78 24.16
N LYS A 105 6.58 -4.77 23.63
CA LYS A 105 7.48 -3.91 24.40
C LYS A 105 6.69 -3.08 25.41
N ALA A 106 5.61 -2.40 24.99
CA ALA A 106 4.77 -1.63 25.90
C ALA A 106 4.24 -2.51 27.06
N VAL A 107 3.74 -3.71 26.77
CA VAL A 107 3.26 -4.66 27.79
C VAL A 107 4.36 -5.10 28.75
N ARG A 108 5.60 -5.27 28.27
CA ARG A 108 6.75 -5.57 29.15
C ARG A 108 7.06 -4.43 30.10
N ASP A 109 7.07 -3.21 29.57
CA ASP A 109 7.44 -2.02 30.33
C ASP A 109 6.37 -1.67 31.37
N ASN A 110 5.09 -1.71 30.96
CA ASN A 110 3.96 -1.29 31.78
C ASN A 110 3.46 -2.38 32.74
N CYS A 111 3.43 -3.65 32.29
CA CYS A 111 2.80 -4.75 33.04
C CYS A 111 3.64 -6.04 33.09
N LYS A 112 4.97 -5.94 33.03
CA LYS A 112 5.91 -7.07 33.16
C LYS A 112 5.63 -8.22 32.20
N GLY A 113 5.10 -7.90 31.02
CA GLY A 113 4.93 -8.82 29.90
C GLY A 113 3.59 -9.54 29.88
N ARG A 114 2.61 -9.11 30.68
CA ARG A 114 1.27 -9.70 30.72
C ARG A 114 0.20 -8.63 30.71
N TYR A 115 -0.93 -8.92 30.08
CA TYR A 115 -2.12 -8.07 30.22
C TYR A 115 -2.77 -8.34 31.58
N ILE A 116 -3.00 -7.28 32.35
CA ILE A 116 -3.71 -7.31 33.63
C ILE A 116 -5.11 -6.71 33.38
N PRO A 117 -6.20 -7.41 33.72
CA PRO A 117 -7.54 -6.88 33.51
C PRO A 117 -7.73 -5.51 34.18
N GLY A 118 -8.19 -4.52 33.40
CA GLY A 118 -8.43 -3.15 33.88
C GLY A 118 -7.23 -2.21 33.80
N GLU A 119 -6.03 -2.71 33.47
CA GLU A 119 -4.81 -1.91 33.39
C GLU A 119 -4.44 -1.57 31.94
N LEU A 120 -3.86 -0.38 31.72
CA LEU A 120 -3.30 0.04 30.44
C LEU A 120 -1.89 -0.56 30.25
N CYS A 121 -1.86 -1.83 29.85
CA CYS A 121 -0.60 -2.55 29.65
C CYS A 121 0.02 -2.30 28.27
N GLY A 122 -0.80 -2.19 27.22
CA GLY A 122 -0.35 -2.01 25.84
C GLY A 122 -0.03 -0.57 25.48
N LEU A 123 0.13 -0.31 24.17
CA LEU A 123 0.00 1.04 23.62
C LEU A 123 -1.37 1.64 23.97
N ASP A 124 -1.35 2.86 24.47
CA ASP A 124 -2.52 3.67 24.86
C ASP A 124 -2.99 4.60 23.74
N TYR A 125 -2.43 4.46 22.53
CA TYR A 125 -2.77 5.25 21.35
C TYR A 125 -2.86 4.35 20.10
N ASN A 126 -3.50 4.84 19.04
CA ASN A 126 -3.50 4.19 17.75
C ASN A 126 -2.16 4.47 17.03
N PRO A 127 -1.33 3.45 16.75
CA PRO A 127 0.00 3.65 16.16
C PRO A 127 -0.02 4.10 14.70
N LEU A 128 -1.17 4.01 14.01
CA LEU A 128 -1.31 4.46 12.64
C LEU A 128 -1.65 5.95 12.55
N THR A 129 -2.50 6.46 13.44
CA THR A 129 -2.87 7.88 13.52
C THR A 129 -2.07 8.65 14.58
N CYS A 130 -1.17 7.98 15.29
CA CYS A 130 -0.31 8.57 16.31
C CYS A 130 -1.08 9.40 17.35
N ALA A 131 -2.30 8.99 17.67
CA ALA A 131 -3.22 9.73 18.52
C ALA A 131 -4.09 8.78 19.34
N GLN A 132 -4.59 9.29 20.47
CA GLN A 132 -5.60 8.60 21.29
C GLN A 132 -7.01 8.90 20.79
N ASP A 133 -7.23 10.11 20.26
CA ASP A 133 -8.50 10.57 19.73
C ASP A 133 -8.69 10.19 18.25
N GLU A 134 -9.93 10.33 17.79
CA GLU A 134 -10.35 10.18 16.39
C GLU A 134 -10.66 11.55 15.77
N SER A 135 -10.56 11.67 14.45
CA SER A 135 -10.90 12.91 13.74
C SER A 135 -12.12 12.77 12.85
N ASP A 136 -13.13 13.61 13.06
CA ASP A 136 -14.25 13.74 12.11
C ASP A 136 -13.88 14.56 10.86
N ALA A 137 -12.82 15.37 10.94
CA ALA A 137 -12.38 16.22 9.83
C ALA A 137 -11.36 15.50 8.92
N PRO A 138 -11.32 15.84 7.61
CA PRO A 138 -10.38 15.23 6.66
C PRO A 138 -8.91 15.46 7.02
N TYR A 139 -8.11 14.39 7.00
CA TYR A 139 -6.65 14.47 7.06
C TYR A 139 -6.07 15.16 5.84
N SER A 140 -4.87 15.72 6.02
CA SER A 140 -4.07 16.24 4.91
C SER A 140 -2.83 15.39 4.70
N TYR A 141 -2.45 15.22 3.43
CA TYR A 141 -1.38 14.36 2.97
C TYR A 141 -0.43 15.15 2.09
N ARG A 142 0.81 14.68 2.02
CA ARG A 142 1.79 15.12 1.04
C ARG A 142 2.77 13.99 0.79
N THR A 143 2.81 13.50 -0.44
CA THR A 143 3.88 12.59 -0.88
C THR A 143 5.21 13.37 -0.99
N THR A 144 6.23 12.93 -0.26
CA THR A 144 7.56 13.58 -0.21
C THR A 144 8.57 12.93 -1.15
N ALA A 145 8.39 11.65 -1.47
CA ALA A 145 9.15 10.93 -2.49
C ALA A 145 8.29 9.79 -3.04
N ALA A 146 8.47 9.42 -4.32
CA ALA A 146 7.78 8.27 -4.89
C ALA A 146 8.56 7.67 -6.06
N THR A 147 8.34 6.38 -6.23
CA THR A 147 8.69 5.53 -7.37
C THR A 147 7.42 4.75 -7.76
N PRO A 148 7.41 3.99 -8.87
CA PRO A 148 6.23 3.21 -9.26
C PRO A 148 5.75 2.19 -8.21
N ASP A 149 6.64 1.76 -7.32
CA ASP A 149 6.46 0.71 -6.32
C ASP A 149 6.61 1.19 -4.86
N ARG A 150 6.89 2.48 -4.62
CA ARG A 150 7.04 3.05 -3.29
C ARG A 150 6.57 4.49 -3.22
N ALA A 151 5.94 4.89 -2.14
CA ALA A 151 5.63 6.29 -1.84
C ALA A 151 5.92 6.61 -0.37
N ASP A 152 6.72 7.64 -0.14
CA ASP A 152 6.97 8.19 1.19
C ASP A 152 6.00 9.36 1.38
N ILE A 153 5.14 9.29 2.39
CA ILE A 153 4.02 10.21 2.58
C ILE A 153 4.09 10.80 3.98
N VAL A 154 3.92 12.11 4.11
CA VAL A 154 3.64 12.73 5.40
C VAL A 154 2.15 13.03 5.50
N TYR A 155 1.59 12.89 6.71
CA TYR A 155 0.22 13.30 6.99
C TYR A 155 0.17 14.30 8.15
N SER A 156 -0.90 15.09 8.20
CA SER A 156 -1.16 16.01 9.31
C SER A 156 -2.61 15.91 9.76
N TRP A 157 -2.80 15.96 11.07
CA TRP A 157 -4.12 16.16 11.69
C TRP A 157 -4.77 17.47 11.20
N PRO A 158 -6.10 17.54 11.16
CA PRO A 158 -6.80 18.77 10.81
C PRO A 158 -6.39 19.93 11.72
N GLY A 159 -5.99 21.06 11.12
CA GLY A 159 -5.52 22.24 11.86
C GLY A 159 -4.09 22.15 12.41
N ALA A 160 -3.40 21.02 12.27
CA ALA A 160 -2.01 20.90 12.69
C ALA A 160 -1.09 21.71 11.78
N ALA A 161 -0.17 22.48 12.38
CA ALA A 161 0.83 23.25 11.65
C ALA A 161 1.96 22.37 11.08
N ASN A 162 2.23 21.24 11.73
CA ASN A 162 3.29 20.30 11.38
C ASN A 162 2.71 18.91 11.09
N PRO A 163 3.39 18.09 10.28
CA PRO A 163 3.00 16.70 10.07
C PRO A 163 3.04 15.89 11.35
N SER A 164 2.06 15.01 11.53
CA SER A 164 1.89 14.19 12.74
C SER A 164 2.55 12.81 12.59
N ALA A 165 2.67 12.30 11.36
CA ALA A 165 3.44 11.09 11.07
C ALA A 165 4.01 11.08 9.64
N SER A 166 5.00 10.23 9.45
CA SER A 166 5.51 9.84 8.13
C SER A 166 5.25 8.35 7.90
N PHE A 167 4.89 8.01 6.66
CA PHE A 167 4.55 6.67 6.22
C PHE A 167 5.38 6.27 5.01
N ILE A 168 5.60 4.96 4.86
CA ILE A 168 6.11 4.35 3.64
C ILE A 168 5.04 3.40 3.13
N MET A 169 4.52 3.70 1.94
CA MET A 169 3.66 2.81 1.17
C MET A 169 4.52 2.04 0.17
N VAL A 170 4.25 0.76 -0.03
CA VAL A 170 4.90 -0.07 -1.05
C VAL A 170 3.86 -0.81 -1.87
N ARG A 171 4.22 -1.17 -3.10
CA ARG A 171 3.39 -1.99 -3.97
C ARG A 171 3.75 -3.47 -3.80
N GLU A 172 2.80 -4.28 -3.34
CA GLU A 172 2.89 -5.75 -3.32
C GLU A 172 1.91 -6.32 -4.35
N GLY A 173 2.42 -6.78 -5.50
CA GLY A 173 1.58 -7.14 -6.64
C GLY A 173 0.92 -5.91 -7.25
N GLU A 174 -0.41 -5.90 -7.36
CA GLU A 174 -1.16 -4.75 -7.88
C GLU A 174 -1.64 -3.78 -6.79
N ALA A 175 -1.46 -4.13 -5.51
CA ALA A 175 -2.00 -3.37 -4.38
C ALA A 175 -0.93 -2.53 -3.67
N TRP A 176 -1.31 -1.31 -3.28
CA TRP A 176 -0.55 -0.50 -2.32
C TRP A 176 -0.80 -1.00 -0.91
N LYS A 177 0.26 -1.07 -0.10
CA LYS A 177 0.19 -1.45 1.31
C LYS A 177 1.09 -0.56 2.14
N LEU A 178 0.69 -0.35 3.39
CA LEU A 178 1.54 0.33 4.35
C LEU A 178 2.66 -0.59 4.83
N ASP A 179 3.91 -0.14 4.68
CA ASP A 179 5.11 -0.87 5.11
C ASP A 179 5.75 -0.30 6.37
N ALA A 180 5.67 1.02 6.56
CA ALA A 180 6.22 1.66 7.76
C ALA A 180 5.40 2.86 8.19
N VAL A 181 5.31 3.05 9.51
CA VAL A 181 4.79 4.27 10.14
C VAL A 181 5.81 4.78 11.14
N ARG A 182 5.93 6.11 11.22
CA ARG A 182 6.69 6.79 12.26
C ARG A 182 5.93 8.02 12.72
N CYS A 183 5.50 7.99 13.98
CA CYS A 183 4.95 9.16 14.66
C CYS A 183 6.03 10.23 14.81
N LEU A 184 5.66 11.47 14.49
CA LEU A 184 6.54 12.62 14.61
C LEU A 184 6.23 13.35 15.93
N PRO A 185 7.24 14.02 16.53
CA PRO A 185 7.08 14.74 17.79
C PRO A 185 6.16 15.96 17.68
#